data_AF-A0A2G9RYP0-F1
#
_entry.id   AF-A0A2G9RYP0-F1
#
_cell.length_a   1.000
_cell.length_b   1.000
_cell.length_c   1.000
_cell.angle_alpha   90.00
_cell.angle_beta   90.00
_cell.angle_gamma   90.00
#
_symmetry.space_group_name_H-M   'P 1'
#
loop_
_entity.id
_entity.type
_entity.pdbx_description
1 polymer ?
#
loop_
_entity_poly.entity_id
_entity_poly.type
_entity_poly.pdbx_seq_one_letter_code
_entity_poly.pdbx_strand_id
1 'polypeptide(L)'
;NPQFSSTSTYVIYAHLLRQITTLSDADHNLLIHWFKKMSPKRFKQLVDRLLQFISLRLFPAKPEEFPSVAKCTWWIPSATKVLALLNAANSLCNPPIIPYTDFYNSTLDHIDLMEDYQTWQFYGNTHRFSFCQFPFVLSIAAKKVIIQKDSEQQMISIARQSLVDKVARRQKPDMNMLFLNIKVRRLQL
;
A
#
# COMPACT_ATOMS: atom_id res chain seq x y z
N ASN A 1 17.07 -5.09 19.99
CA ASN A 1 17.20 -6.56 20.13
C ASN A 1 17.78 -7.09 18.82
N PRO A 2 19.09 -7.39 18.77
CA PRO A 2 19.83 -7.69 17.54
C PRO A 2 19.56 -9.07 16.94
N GLN A 3 18.81 -9.93 17.64
CA GLN A 3 18.53 -11.29 17.17
C GLN A 3 17.70 -11.33 15.89
N PHE A 4 16.75 -10.40 15.70
CA PHE A 4 15.89 -10.36 14.49
C PHE A 4 16.50 -9.57 13.32
N SER A 5 17.78 -9.21 13.41
CA SER A 5 18.50 -8.48 12.36
C SER A 5 19.20 -9.42 11.37
N SER A 6 19.38 -10.70 11.73
CA SER A 6 20.05 -11.71 10.91
C SER A 6 19.06 -12.45 10.02
N THR A 7 19.41 -12.66 8.75
CA THR A 7 18.56 -13.37 7.78
C THR A 7 18.16 -14.78 8.26
N SER A 8 19.03 -15.44 9.03
CA SER A 8 18.75 -16.74 9.65
C SER A 8 17.54 -16.77 10.58
N THR A 9 17.12 -15.62 11.11
CA THR A 9 15.99 -15.50 12.05
C THR A 9 14.69 -15.05 11.38
N TYR A 10 14.72 -14.76 10.08
CA TYR A 10 13.57 -14.19 9.36
C TYR A 10 12.40 -15.17 9.28
N VAL A 11 12.68 -16.48 9.27
CA VAL A 11 11.63 -17.51 9.36
C VAL A 11 10.88 -17.41 10.69
N ILE A 12 11.62 -17.34 11.81
CA ILE A 12 11.04 -17.20 13.15
C ILE A 12 10.28 -15.87 13.25
N TYR A 13 10.86 -14.80 12.73
CA TYR A 13 10.23 -13.49 12.70
C TYR A 13 8.92 -13.52 11.90
N ALA A 14 8.90 -14.14 10.73
CA ALA A 14 7.69 -14.30 9.94
C ALA A 14 6.61 -15.03 10.74
N HIS A 15 6.94 -16.17 11.38
CA HIS A 15 5.99 -16.90 12.21
C HIS A 15 5.44 -16.06 13.36
N LEU A 16 6.28 -15.26 14.03
CA LEU A 16 5.83 -14.32 15.06
C LEU A 16 4.83 -13.31 14.48
N LEU A 17 5.14 -12.68 13.33
CA LEU A 17 4.24 -11.74 12.67
C LEU A 17 2.90 -12.39 12.33
N ARG A 18 2.94 -13.64 11.85
CA ARG A 18 1.73 -14.40 11.55
C ARG A 18 0.87 -14.63 12.79
N GLN A 19 1.50 -15.03 13.91
CA GLN A 19 0.77 -15.20 15.18
C GLN A 19 0.12 -13.90 15.65
N ILE A 20 0.80 -12.76 15.49
CA ILE A 20 0.21 -11.45 15.79
C ILE A 20 -1.02 -11.19 14.90
N THR A 21 -0.95 -11.51 13.60
CA THR A 21 -2.09 -11.30 12.68
C THR A 21 -3.28 -12.22 12.91
N THR A 22 -3.09 -13.35 13.62
CA THR A 22 -4.17 -14.29 13.95
C THR A 22 -4.82 -14.03 15.30
N LEU A 23 -4.34 -13.03 16.05
CA LEU A 23 -4.99 -12.59 17.28
C LEU A 23 -6.39 -12.04 17.00
N SER A 24 -7.23 -11.99 18.05
CA SER A 24 -8.57 -11.39 17.96
C SER A 24 -8.51 -9.87 17.79
N ASP A 25 -9.60 -9.27 17.29
CA ASP A 25 -9.68 -7.81 17.18
C ASP A 25 -9.50 -7.10 18.54
N ALA A 26 -9.95 -7.72 19.63
CA ALA A 26 -9.74 -7.20 20.99
C ALA A 26 -8.26 -7.15 21.37
N ASP A 27 -7.51 -8.20 21.04
CA ASP A 27 -6.07 -8.28 21.29
C ASP A 27 -5.29 -7.32 20.39
N HIS A 28 -5.71 -7.13 19.12
CA HIS A 28 -5.14 -6.12 18.24
C HIS A 28 -5.32 -4.72 18.81
N ASN A 29 -6.50 -4.40 19.34
CA ASN A 29 -6.74 -3.12 20.00
C ASN A 29 -5.84 -2.93 21.23
N LEU A 30 -5.66 -3.97 22.04
CA LEU A 30 -4.72 -3.93 23.17
C LEU A 30 -3.29 -3.66 22.70
N LEU A 31 -2.83 -4.35 21.65
CA LEU A 31 -1.50 -4.13 21.07
C LEU A 31 -1.34 -2.70 20.55
N ILE A 32 -2.33 -2.16 19.86
CA ILE A 32 -2.34 -0.77 19.37
C ILE A 32 -2.15 0.20 20.55
N HIS A 33 -2.91 0.03 21.63
CA HIS A 33 -2.78 0.85 22.84
C HIS A 33 -1.44 0.67 23.55
N TRP A 34 -0.85 -0.52 23.49
CA TRP A 34 0.49 -0.78 24.03
C TRP A 34 1.58 -0.09 23.19
N PHE A 35 1.51 -0.20 21.86
CA PHE A 35 2.44 0.46 20.94
C PHE A 35 2.42 1.98 21.11
N LYS A 36 1.25 2.56 21.36
CA LYS A 36 1.09 4.00 21.67
C LYS A 36 1.92 4.47 22.87
N LYS A 37 2.19 3.60 23.85
CA LYS A 37 2.99 3.93 25.04
C LYS A 37 4.50 3.80 24.83
N MET A 38 4.96 3.34 23.67
CA MET A 38 6.38 3.16 23.40
C MET A 38 7.10 4.48 23.15
N SER A 39 8.40 4.53 23.45
CA SER A 39 9.21 5.69 23.07
C SER A 39 9.34 5.81 21.54
N PRO A 40 9.36 7.04 20.98
CA PRO A 40 9.46 7.24 19.53
C PRO A 40 10.63 6.51 18.88
N LYS A 41 11.80 6.49 19.55
CA LYS A 41 12.99 5.78 19.06
C LYS A 41 12.75 4.28 18.91
N ARG A 42 12.13 3.64 19.90
CA ARG A 42 11.87 2.19 19.86
C ARG A 42 10.75 1.86 18.88
N PHE A 43 9.74 2.71 18.80
CA PHE A 43 8.66 2.60 17.83
C PHE A 43 9.19 2.66 16.40
N LYS A 44 10.02 3.66 16.08
CA LYS A 44 10.69 3.79 14.78
C LYS A 44 11.51 2.56 14.43
N GLN A 45 12.32 2.04 15.35
CA GLN A 45 13.12 0.83 15.12
C GLN A 45 12.27 -0.41 14.77
N LEU A 46 11.03 -0.50 15.26
CA LEU A 46 10.12 -1.58 14.91
C LEU A 46 9.54 -1.38 13.50
N VAL A 47 9.14 -0.15 13.17
CA VAL A 47 8.68 0.23 11.82
C VAL A 47 9.78 -0.05 10.79
N ASP A 48 10.99 0.47 11.01
CA ASP A 48 12.14 0.29 10.12
C ASP A 48 12.46 -1.20 9.90
N ARG A 49 12.36 -2.04 10.94
CA ARG A 49 12.62 -3.48 10.83
C ARG A 49 11.55 -4.20 9.99
N LEU A 50 10.28 -3.85 10.16
CA LEU A 50 9.20 -4.43 9.36
C LEU A 50 9.33 -4.03 7.89
N LEU A 51 9.65 -2.75 7.63
CA LEU A 51 9.91 -2.25 6.29
C LEU A 51 11.10 -2.98 5.65
N GLN A 52 12.23 -3.08 6.37
CA GLN A 52 13.40 -3.82 5.91
C GLN A 52 13.08 -5.29 5.62
N PHE A 53 12.30 -5.95 6.48
CA PHE A 53 11.87 -7.33 6.28
C PHE A 53 11.04 -7.49 4.99
N ILE A 54 10.10 -6.57 4.74
CA ILE A 54 9.31 -6.55 3.50
C ILE A 54 10.23 -6.35 2.29
N SER A 55 11.13 -5.36 2.35
CA SER A 55 12.04 -5.02 1.24
C SER A 55 12.99 -6.17 0.90
N LEU A 56 13.62 -6.79 1.90
CA LEU A 56 14.52 -7.94 1.68
C LEU A 56 13.77 -9.16 1.17
N ARG A 57 12.48 -9.31 1.52
CA ARG A 57 11.67 -10.40 1.00
C ARG A 57 11.25 -10.17 -0.45
N LEU A 58 10.99 -8.93 -0.84
CA LEU A 58 10.69 -8.55 -2.23
C LEU A 58 11.93 -8.64 -3.12
N PHE A 59 13.07 -8.17 -2.63
CA PHE A 59 14.33 -8.07 -3.36
C PHE A 59 15.47 -8.73 -2.57
N PRO A 60 15.53 -10.08 -2.54
CA PRO A 60 16.59 -10.78 -1.83
C PRO A 60 17.95 -10.59 -2.51
N ALA A 61 19.02 -10.41 -1.74
CA ALA A 61 20.37 -10.25 -2.27
C ALA A 61 20.89 -11.53 -2.95
N LYS A 62 20.51 -12.69 -2.42
CA LYS A 62 20.79 -14.01 -3.01
C LYS A 62 19.48 -14.80 -3.09
N PRO A 63 19.13 -15.40 -4.25
CA PRO A 63 17.89 -16.17 -4.41
C PRO A 63 17.74 -17.35 -3.43
N GLU A 64 18.86 -17.94 -3.00
CA GLU A 64 18.92 -19.09 -2.10
C GLU A 64 18.81 -18.71 -0.62
N GLU A 65 18.88 -17.42 -0.28
CA GLU A 65 18.90 -16.94 1.11
C GLU A 65 17.56 -17.14 1.81
N PHE A 66 16.48 -17.29 1.04
CA PHE A 66 15.13 -17.43 1.55
C PHE A 66 14.37 -18.60 0.91
N PRO A 67 13.39 -19.17 1.61
CA PRO A 67 12.49 -20.15 1.03
C PRO A 67 11.77 -19.59 -0.21
N SER A 68 11.47 -20.47 -1.17
CA SER A 68 10.75 -20.12 -2.40
C SER A 68 9.52 -19.25 -2.13
N VAL A 69 9.32 -18.19 -2.92
CA VAL A 69 8.20 -17.24 -2.77
C VAL A 69 6.85 -17.94 -2.70
N ALA A 70 6.66 -19.00 -3.50
CA ALA A 70 5.44 -19.82 -3.52
C ALA A 70 5.08 -20.49 -2.18
N LYS A 71 6.07 -20.84 -1.34
CA LYS A 71 5.84 -21.50 -0.03
C LYS A 71 5.64 -20.51 1.12
N CYS A 72 6.01 -19.25 0.92
CA CYS A 72 6.04 -18.22 1.94
C CYS A 72 5.30 -16.95 1.48
N THR A 73 4.21 -17.14 0.75
CA THR A 73 3.31 -16.09 0.26
C THR A 73 2.71 -15.24 1.38
N TRP A 74 2.64 -15.79 2.60
CA TRP A 74 2.07 -15.14 3.78
C TRP A 74 3.03 -14.19 4.51
N TRP A 75 4.33 -14.19 4.20
CA TRP A 75 5.32 -13.38 4.94
C TRP A 75 5.09 -11.88 4.80
N ILE A 76 5.01 -11.39 3.56
CA ILE A 76 4.77 -9.97 3.26
C ILE A 76 3.39 -9.53 3.77
N PRO A 77 2.28 -10.26 3.53
CA PRO A 77 0.98 -9.92 4.10
C PRO A 77 0.99 -9.83 5.62
N SER A 78 1.63 -10.78 6.31
CA SER A 78 1.69 -10.76 7.78
C SER A 78 2.47 -9.55 8.29
N ALA A 79 3.64 -9.26 7.71
CA ALA A 79 4.43 -8.09 8.08
C ALA A 79 3.69 -6.77 7.84
N THR A 80 3.03 -6.64 6.68
CA THR A 80 2.27 -5.43 6.31
C THR A 80 1.08 -5.20 7.24
N LYS A 81 0.37 -6.26 7.64
CA LYS A 81 -0.72 -6.17 8.62
C LYS A 81 -0.23 -5.75 10.01
N VAL A 82 0.89 -6.29 10.49
CA VAL A 82 1.48 -5.83 11.78
C VAL A 82 1.93 -4.37 11.68
N LEU A 83 2.48 -3.97 10.53
CA LEU A 83 2.82 -2.57 10.27
C LEU A 83 1.57 -1.67 10.28
N ALA A 84 0.41 -2.17 9.83
CA ALA A 84 -0.85 -1.46 9.91
C ALA A 84 -1.31 -1.22 11.37
N LEU A 85 -1.06 -2.18 12.27
CA LEU A 85 -1.30 -1.99 13.71
C LEU A 85 -0.44 -0.86 14.28
N LEU A 86 0.83 -0.78 13.89
CA LEU A 86 1.72 0.34 14.26
C LEU A 86 1.20 1.65 13.68
N ASN A 87 0.81 1.69 12.40
CA ASN A 87 0.26 2.90 11.79
C ASN A 87 -1.03 3.37 12.50
N ALA A 88 -1.90 2.44 12.91
CA ALA A 88 -3.08 2.75 13.72
C ALA A 88 -2.69 3.35 15.08
N ALA A 89 -1.73 2.75 15.79
CA ALA A 89 -1.21 3.30 17.05
C ALA A 89 -0.61 4.70 16.89
N ASN A 90 0.11 4.94 15.78
CA ASN A 90 0.66 6.25 15.43
C ASN A 90 -0.44 7.29 15.24
N SER A 91 -1.52 6.92 14.54
CA SER A 91 -2.67 7.79 14.22
C SER A 91 -3.55 8.11 15.43
N LEU A 92 -3.53 7.26 16.48
CA LEU A 92 -4.23 7.51 17.74
C LEU A 92 -3.50 8.50 18.68
N CYS A 93 -2.32 8.98 18.29
CA CYS A 93 -1.55 9.95 19.05
C CYS A 93 -1.67 11.34 18.39
N ASN A 94 -1.79 12.37 19.21
CA ASN A 94 -1.71 13.76 18.76
C ASN A 94 -0.73 14.52 19.67
N PRO A 95 0.49 14.85 19.21
CA PRO A 95 1.03 14.59 17.87
C PRO A 95 1.31 13.09 17.60
N PRO A 96 1.47 12.67 16.33
CA PRO A 96 1.85 11.30 16.00
C PRO A 96 3.22 10.93 16.60
N ILE A 97 3.42 9.64 16.91
CA ILE A 97 4.63 9.11 17.56
C ILE A 97 5.86 9.32 16.68
N ILE A 98 5.71 9.05 15.37
CA ILE A 98 6.71 9.31 14.33
C ILE A 98 6.03 9.93 13.09
N PRO A 99 6.79 10.63 12.22
CA PRO A 99 6.27 11.14 10.96
C PRO A 99 5.68 10.03 10.09
N TYR A 100 4.57 10.31 9.38
CA TYR A 100 3.96 9.34 8.47
C TYR A 100 4.88 8.92 7.31
N THR A 101 5.86 9.77 6.96
CA THR A 101 6.87 9.47 5.93
C THR A 101 7.79 8.32 6.34
N ASP A 102 7.96 8.06 7.64
CA ASP A 102 8.75 6.95 8.14
C ASP A 102 8.11 5.58 7.86
N PHE A 103 6.81 5.55 7.50
CA PHE A 103 6.15 4.32 7.10
C PHE A 103 6.30 4.02 5.61
N TYR A 104 6.82 4.95 4.81
CA TYR A 104 6.97 4.74 3.36
C TYR A 104 8.04 3.69 3.08
N ASN A 105 7.71 2.75 2.20
CA ASN A 105 8.67 1.80 1.66
C ASN A 105 9.01 2.18 0.21
N SER A 106 10.16 2.83 0.01
CA SER A 106 10.63 3.22 -1.32
C SER A 106 10.94 2.01 -2.22
N THR A 107 11.17 0.81 -1.67
CA THR A 107 11.37 -0.37 -2.53
C THR A 107 10.11 -0.77 -3.29
N LEU A 108 8.94 -0.31 -2.85
CA LEU A 108 7.69 -0.49 -3.60
C LEU A 108 7.63 0.36 -4.89
N ASP A 109 8.52 1.33 -5.06
CA ASP A 109 8.62 2.08 -6.32
C ASP A 109 9.24 1.21 -7.44
N HIS A 110 9.79 0.05 -7.10
CA HIS A 110 10.44 -0.89 -8.04
C HIS A 110 9.61 -2.13 -8.35
N ILE A 111 8.41 -2.29 -7.76
CA ILE A 111 7.50 -3.38 -8.12
C ILE A 111 6.58 -2.95 -9.26
N ASP A 112 5.90 -3.90 -9.89
CA ASP A 112 4.81 -3.59 -10.82
C ASP A 112 3.59 -3.08 -10.02
N LEU A 113 3.59 -1.77 -9.73
CA LEU A 113 2.50 -1.09 -9.04
C LEU A 113 1.18 -1.17 -9.82
N MET A 114 1.23 -1.38 -11.14
CA MET A 114 0.04 -1.48 -11.97
C MET A 114 -0.63 -2.84 -11.83
N GLU A 115 0.16 -3.91 -11.78
CA GLU A 115 -0.33 -5.26 -11.45
C GLU A 115 -0.89 -5.30 -10.03
N ASP A 116 -0.21 -4.68 -9.05
CA ASP A 116 -0.69 -4.59 -7.67
C ASP A 116 -2.00 -3.80 -7.58
N TYR A 117 -2.11 -2.66 -8.28
CA TYR A 117 -3.34 -1.87 -8.38
C TYR A 117 -4.49 -2.66 -8.99
N GLN A 118 -4.26 -3.35 -10.10
CA GLN A 118 -5.28 -4.21 -10.72
C GLN A 118 -5.72 -5.31 -9.75
N THR A 119 -4.77 -5.94 -9.07
CA THR A 119 -5.06 -6.95 -8.04
C THR A 119 -5.97 -6.36 -6.97
N TRP A 120 -5.68 -5.16 -6.47
CA TRP A 120 -6.56 -4.49 -5.50
C TRP A 120 -7.94 -4.14 -6.06
N GLN A 121 -8.03 -3.60 -7.28
CA GLN A 121 -9.28 -3.21 -7.90
C GLN A 121 -10.22 -4.40 -8.13
N PHE A 122 -9.70 -5.51 -8.67
CA PHE A 122 -10.52 -6.67 -9.00
C PHE A 122 -10.78 -7.58 -7.79
N TYR A 123 -9.84 -7.62 -6.84
CA TYR A 123 -9.83 -8.60 -5.76
C TYR A 123 -9.82 -7.98 -4.36
N GLY A 124 -10.15 -6.69 -4.24
CA GLY A 124 -10.05 -5.91 -3.00
C GLY A 124 -10.80 -6.49 -1.79
N ASN A 125 -11.81 -7.33 -2.04
CA ASN A 125 -12.58 -8.05 -1.02
C ASN A 125 -12.25 -9.56 -0.91
N THR A 126 -11.19 -10.04 -1.57
CA THR A 126 -10.78 -11.45 -1.54
C THR A 126 -9.49 -11.64 -0.72
N HIS A 127 -9.08 -12.89 -0.54
CA HIS A 127 -7.86 -13.27 0.18
C HIS A 127 -6.54 -12.93 -0.54
N ARG A 128 -6.57 -12.25 -1.70
CA ARG A 128 -5.35 -11.82 -2.39
C ARG A 128 -4.79 -10.55 -1.77
N PHE A 129 -3.50 -10.58 -1.46
CA PHE A 129 -2.79 -9.45 -0.92
C PHE A 129 -2.43 -8.45 -2.02
N SER A 130 -2.55 -7.16 -1.70
CA SER A 130 -2.00 -6.06 -2.49
C SER A 130 -1.53 -4.94 -1.56
N PHE A 131 -0.43 -4.27 -1.93
CA PHE A 131 0.06 -3.10 -1.20
C PHE A 131 -0.89 -1.90 -1.31
N CYS A 132 -1.68 -1.80 -2.39
CA CYS A 132 -2.71 -0.77 -2.53
C CYS A 132 -3.79 -0.81 -1.44
N GLN A 133 -3.98 -1.95 -0.75
CA GLN A 133 -4.83 -2.04 0.45
C GLN A 133 -4.23 -1.30 1.66
N PHE A 134 -2.94 -0.96 1.62
CA PHE A 134 -2.20 -0.33 2.70
C PHE A 134 -1.50 0.97 2.23
N PRO A 135 -2.26 2.05 1.90
CA PRO A 135 -1.70 3.27 1.30
C PRO A 135 -0.65 3.98 2.15
N PHE A 136 -0.61 3.75 3.46
CA PHE A 136 0.38 4.36 4.35
C PHE A 136 1.81 3.87 4.08
N VAL A 137 1.98 2.68 3.45
CA VAL A 137 3.29 2.14 3.07
C VAL A 137 3.77 2.70 1.74
N LEU A 138 2.85 3.12 0.88
CA LEU A 138 3.16 3.63 -0.45
C LEU A 138 3.80 5.02 -0.37
N SER A 139 4.91 5.19 -1.08
CA SER A 139 5.57 6.47 -1.26
C SER A 139 4.65 7.46 -2.00
N ILE A 140 4.98 8.75 -1.94
CA ILE A 140 4.28 9.78 -2.73
C ILE A 140 4.44 9.51 -4.23
N ALA A 141 5.60 9.00 -4.67
CA ALA A 141 5.84 8.65 -6.06
C ALA A 141 4.92 7.51 -6.52
N ALA A 142 4.83 6.43 -5.76
CA ALA A 142 3.92 5.31 -6.04
C ALA A 142 2.45 5.76 -6.09
N LYS A 143 2.02 6.57 -5.10
CA LYS A 143 0.65 7.13 -5.07
C LYS A 143 0.35 7.97 -6.31
N LYS A 144 1.30 8.80 -6.73
CA LYS A 144 1.16 9.62 -7.93
C LYS A 144 0.98 8.75 -9.18
N VAL A 145 1.77 7.69 -9.32
CA VAL A 145 1.66 6.74 -10.44
C VAL A 145 0.28 6.07 -10.46
N ILE A 146 -0.18 5.57 -9.31
CA ILE A 146 -1.50 4.94 -9.18
C ILE A 146 -2.62 5.91 -9.55
N ILE A 147 -2.64 7.11 -8.98
CA ILE A 147 -3.68 8.12 -9.24
C ILE A 147 -3.67 8.55 -10.71
N GLN A 148 -2.49 8.76 -11.28
CA GLN A 148 -2.35 9.12 -12.69
C GLN A 148 -2.96 8.03 -13.58
N LYS A 149 -2.64 6.76 -13.32
CA LYS A 149 -3.14 5.63 -14.12
C LYS A 149 -4.64 5.42 -13.96
N ASP A 150 -5.17 5.54 -12.74
CA ASP A 150 -6.62 5.48 -12.51
C ASP A 150 -7.34 6.60 -13.28
N SER A 151 -6.81 7.82 -13.26
CA SER A 151 -7.40 8.95 -14.00
C SER A 151 -7.41 8.72 -15.53
N GLU A 152 -6.34 8.14 -16.08
CA GLU A 152 -6.25 7.78 -17.50
C GLU A 152 -7.29 6.70 -17.86
N GLN A 153 -7.44 5.68 -17.01
CA GLN A 153 -8.43 4.61 -17.22
C GLN A 153 -9.87 5.12 -17.12
N GLN A 154 -10.16 5.96 -16.13
CA GLN A 154 -11.47 6.58 -15.96
C GLN A 154 -11.81 7.48 -17.15
N MET A 155 -10.85 8.26 -17.64
CA MET A 155 -11.03 9.09 -18.84
C MET A 155 -11.40 8.24 -20.05
N ILE A 156 -10.70 7.12 -20.29
CA ILE A 156 -11.02 6.20 -21.41
C ILE A 156 -12.40 5.57 -21.21
N SER A 157 -12.75 5.15 -20.00
CA SER A 157 -14.04 4.54 -19.69
C SER A 157 -15.20 5.52 -19.94
N ILE A 158 -15.08 6.74 -19.42
CA ILE A 158 -16.08 7.82 -19.60
C ILE A 158 -16.21 8.18 -21.08
N ALA A 159 -15.09 8.31 -21.81
CA ALA A 159 -15.10 8.57 -23.24
C ALA A 159 -15.87 7.49 -24.02
N ARG A 160 -15.64 6.21 -23.70
CA ARG A 160 -16.36 5.08 -24.31
C ARG A 160 -17.84 5.12 -23.99
N GLN A 161 -18.20 5.33 -22.72
CA GLN A 161 -19.60 5.40 -22.30
C GLN A 161 -20.33 6.57 -23.00
N SER A 162 -19.71 7.74 -23.03
CA SER A 162 -20.27 8.93 -23.68
C SER A 162 -20.46 8.75 -25.19
N LEU A 163 -19.54 8.02 -25.84
CA LEU A 163 -19.69 7.63 -27.25
C LEU A 163 -20.89 6.73 -27.45
N VAL A 164 -21.04 5.67 -26.64
CA VAL A 164 -22.17 4.75 -26.70
C VAL A 164 -23.49 5.48 -26.48
N ASP A 165 -23.56 6.36 -25.48
CA ASP A 165 -24.75 7.13 -25.14
C ASP A 165 -25.18 8.07 -26.28
N LYS A 166 -24.23 8.74 -26.95
CA LYS A 166 -24.54 9.61 -28.10
C LYS A 166 -25.02 8.84 -29.31
N VAL A 167 -24.40 7.69 -29.61
CA VAL A 167 -24.85 6.80 -30.69
C VAL A 167 -26.27 6.30 -30.41
N ALA A 168 -26.56 5.88 -29.17
CA ALA A 168 -27.90 5.47 -28.76
C ALA A 168 -28.94 6.59 -28.91
N ARG A 169 -28.55 7.85 -28.67
CA ARG A 169 -29.39 9.05 -28.84
C ARG A 169 -29.41 9.60 -30.28
N ARG A 170 -28.79 8.91 -31.25
CA ARG A 170 -28.64 9.37 -32.65
C ARG A 170 -27.99 10.76 -32.80
N GLN A 171 -27.17 11.16 -31.83
CA GLN A 171 -26.41 12.39 -31.88
C GLN A 171 -25.06 12.14 -32.56
N LYS A 172 -24.58 13.08 -33.38
CA LYS A 172 -23.26 12.98 -34.01
C LYS A 172 -22.17 13.01 -32.93
N PRO A 173 -21.33 11.96 -32.80
CA PRO A 173 -20.21 11.99 -31.88
C PRO A 173 -19.16 13.00 -32.37
N ASP A 174 -18.54 13.69 -31.42
CA ASP A 174 -17.49 14.70 -31.66
C ASP A 174 -16.30 14.38 -30.74
N MET A 175 -15.08 14.56 -31.26
CA MET A 175 -13.83 14.32 -30.53
C MET A 175 -13.68 15.23 -29.31
N ASN A 176 -14.33 16.41 -29.32
CA ASN A 176 -14.38 17.32 -28.16
C ASN A 176 -15.05 16.70 -26.92
N MET A 177 -15.69 15.55 -27.04
CA MET A 177 -16.29 14.83 -25.92
C MET A 177 -15.30 13.95 -25.14
N LEU A 178 -14.13 13.66 -25.70
CA LEU A 178 -13.12 12.80 -25.08
C LEU A 178 -12.32 13.51 -23.98
N PHE A 179 -12.46 14.83 -23.89
CA PHE A 179 -11.68 15.67 -22.98
C PHE A 179 -12.58 16.66 -22.25
N LEU A 180 -12.19 17.02 -21.03
CA LEU A 180 -12.82 18.11 -20.30
C LEU A 180 -12.47 19.45 -20.96
N ASN A 181 -13.43 20.05 -21.65
CA ASN A 181 -13.27 21.37 -22.26
C ASN A 181 -13.65 22.48 -21.28
N ILE A 182 -12.64 23.10 -20.65
CA ILE A 182 -12.85 24.24 -19.74
C ILE A 182 -12.71 25.55 -20.52
N LYS A 183 -13.81 26.30 -20.65
CA LYS A 183 -13.77 27.67 -21.19
C LYS A 183 -13.51 28.66 -20.06
N VAL A 184 -12.25 29.09 -19.93
CA VAL A 184 -11.86 30.11 -18.93
C VAL A 184 -12.08 31.50 -19.51
N ARG A 185 -12.96 32.30 -18.89
CA ARG A 185 -13.05 33.74 -19.17
C ARG A 185 -12.09 34.47 -18.24
N ARG A 186 -11.15 35.23 -18.80
CA ARG A 186 -10.33 36.18 -18.04
C ARG A 186 -11.09 37.50 -17.97
N LEU A 187 -11.25 38.07 -16.78
CA LEU A 187 -11.67 39.47 -16.64
C LEU A 187 -10.59 40.34 -17.28
N GLN A 188 -10.96 41.16 -18.26
CA GLN A 188 -10.09 42.23 -18.75
C GLN A 188 -10.02 43.29 -17.65
N LEU A 189 -8.82 43.49 -17.11
CA LEU A 189 -8.44 44.64 -16.29
C LEU A 189 -8.08 45.81 -17.20
#